data_AF-A0A673LG67-F1
#
_entry.id   AF-A0A673LG67-F1
#
_cell.length_a   1.000
_cell.length_b   1.000
_cell.length_c   1.000
_cell.angle_alpha   90.00
_cell.angle_beta   90.00
_cell.angle_gamma   90.00
#
_symmetry.space_group_name_H-M   'P 1'
#
loop_
_entity.id
_entity.type
_entity.pdbx_description
1 polymer ?
#
loop_
_entity_poly.entity_id
_entity_poly.type
_entity_poly.pdbx_seq_one_letter_code
_entity_poly.pdbx_strand_id
1 'polypeptide(L)'
;MSNSTRSFLESSCDNGPYDSTQTSSIADQLRAVKDGEVCMVDYRNCSVLQCMTCNTVLGDSLGICGEVQSLKSIICLKVTEDVRVNKKLEMSLNGHLAFSTHQVLHCAGCHGAVGLVLHSTPEHLSALQNLFLLRKELINCYMLRSGACVKASKINFKHRLMDKNIQELKQYLEAQLKQVKILEGMMEKLCTHNVN
;
A
#
# COMPACT_ATOMS: atom_id res chain seq x y z
N MET A 1 12.75 -25.61 -70.88
CA MET A 1 12.86 -24.80 -69.66
C MET A 1 12.28 -25.63 -68.53
N SER A 2 13.17 -26.10 -67.67
CA SER A 2 12.96 -27.23 -66.77
C SER A 2 12.27 -26.80 -65.47
N ASN A 3 11.33 -27.64 -65.02
CA ASN A 3 10.67 -27.63 -63.72
C ASN A 3 11.64 -27.48 -62.54
N SER A 4 11.19 -26.87 -61.43
CA SER A 4 11.22 -27.56 -60.13
C SER A 4 10.43 -26.81 -59.06
N THR A 5 9.37 -27.46 -58.61
CA THR A 5 8.61 -27.21 -57.38
C THR A 5 9.53 -27.39 -56.18
N ARG A 6 9.74 -26.36 -55.34
CA ARG A 6 10.48 -26.53 -54.08
C ARG A 6 9.50 -26.78 -52.95
N SER A 7 9.45 -28.06 -52.59
CA SER A 7 8.85 -28.66 -51.40
C SER A 7 9.33 -27.98 -50.11
N PHE A 8 8.38 -27.67 -49.23
CA PHE A 8 8.65 -27.44 -47.81
C PHE A 8 9.22 -28.73 -47.21
N LEU A 9 10.44 -28.69 -46.69
CA LEU A 9 10.95 -29.75 -45.83
C LEU A 9 10.36 -29.54 -44.44
N GLU A 10 9.56 -30.52 -44.01
CA GLU A 10 9.24 -30.77 -42.62
C GLU A 10 10.54 -31.03 -41.86
N SER A 11 10.91 -30.11 -40.97
CA SER A 11 11.80 -30.43 -39.85
C SER A 11 10.91 -30.95 -38.72
N SER A 12 10.78 -32.26 -38.66
CA SER A 12 10.19 -32.99 -37.54
C SER A 12 11.07 -32.82 -36.30
N CYS A 13 10.84 -31.74 -35.54
CA CYS A 13 11.16 -31.74 -34.12
C CYS A 13 10.10 -32.59 -33.43
N ASP A 14 10.52 -33.74 -32.96
CA ASP A 14 9.73 -34.69 -32.19
C ASP A 14 9.16 -33.95 -30.96
N ASN A 15 7.91 -33.50 -31.05
CA ASN A 15 7.17 -32.98 -29.92
C ASN A 15 6.79 -34.19 -29.07
N GLY A 16 7.72 -34.62 -28.22
CA GLY A 16 7.40 -35.47 -27.08
C GLY A 16 6.23 -34.85 -26.32
N PRO A 17 5.38 -35.66 -25.66
CA PRO A 17 4.08 -35.21 -25.15
C PRO A 17 4.29 -34.01 -24.24
N TYR A 18 3.93 -32.82 -24.73
CA TYR A 18 3.92 -31.62 -23.93
C TYR A 18 2.86 -31.85 -22.87
N ASP A 19 3.35 -32.11 -21.65
CA ASP A 19 2.54 -32.37 -20.48
C ASP A 19 1.66 -31.16 -20.20
N SER A 20 0.45 -31.17 -20.79
CA SER A 20 -0.60 -30.14 -20.65
C SER A 20 -1.01 -29.92 -19.20
N THR A 21 -0.53 -30.76 -18.30
CA THR A 21 -0.73 -30.70 -16.85
C THR A 21 0.06 -29.53 -16.20
N GLN A 22 1.20 -29.12 -16.76
CA GLN A 22 1.98 -28.00 -16.20
C GLN A 22 1.42 -26.61 -16.55
N THR A 23 0.86 -26.44 -17.75
CA THR A 23 0.23 -25.17 -18.17
C THR A 23 -1.10 -24.92 -17.46
N SER A 24 -1.82 -26.00 -17.11
CA SER A 24 -3.02 -25.96 -16.26
C SER A 24 -2.73 -25.36 -14.89
N SER A 25 -1.66 -25.83 -14.23
CA SER A 25 -1.30 -25.45 -12.86
C SER A 25 -1.07 -23.95 -12.68
N ILE A 26 -0.40 -23.30 -13.64
CA ILE A 26 -0.13 -21.84 -13.58
C ILE A 26 -1.41 -21.05 -13.83
N ALA A 27 -2.24 -21.47 -14.79
CA ALA A 27 -3.52 -20.81 -15.06
C ALA A 27 -4.50 -20.98 -13.88
N ASP A 28 -4.49 -22.14 -13.22
CA ASP A 28 -5.28 -22.43 -12.02
C ASP A 28 -4.77 -21.63 -10.81
N GLN A 29 -3.45 -21.48 -10.64
CA GLN A 29 -2.87 -20.59 -9.61
C GLN A 29 -3.19 -19.11 -9.86
N LEU A 30 -3.17 -18.64 -11.10
CA LEU A 30 -3.55 -17.26 -11.46
C LEU A 30 -5.06 -17.01 -11.28
N ARG A 31 -5.90 -18.03 -11.51
CA ARG A 31 -7.33 -17.99 -11.18
C ARG A 31 -7.56 -17.94 -9.66
N ALA A 32 -6.82 -18.74 -8.88
CA ALA A 32 -6.89 -18.71 -7.41
C ALA A 32 -6.45 -17.36 -6.80
N VAL A 33 -5.54 -16.63 -7.46
CA VAL A 33 -5.18 -15.25 -7.06
C VAL A 33 -6.31 -14.25 -7.39
N LYS A 34 -7.11 -14.50 -8.43
CA LYS A 34 -8.29 -13.68 -8.78
C LYS A 34 -9.46 -13.88 -7.82
N ASP A 35 -9.56 -15.05 -7.19
CA ASP A 35 -10.54 -15.37 -6.15
C ASP A 35 -10.06 -14.96 -4.75
N GLY A 36 -9.18 -13.95 -4.67
CA GLY A 36 -8.84 -13.30 -3.42
C GLY A 36 -10.13 -12.88 -2.73
N GLU A 37 -10.37 -13.44 -1.55
CA GLU A 37 -11.51 -13.16 -0.68
C GLU A 37 -11.80 -11.66 -0.71
N VAL A 38 -12.92 -11.29 -1.34
CA VAL A 38 -13.37 -9.89 -1.36
C VAL A 38 -13.51 -9.51 0.11
N CYS A 39 -12.59 -8.71 0.62
CA CYS A 39 -12.65 -8.21 1.98
C CYS A 39 -13.86 -7.28 2.03
N MET A 40 -15.03 -7.84 2.33
CA MET A 40 -16.26 -7.09 2.48
C MET A 40 -16.08 -6.20 3.69
N VAL A 41 -15.87 -4.91 3.41
CA VAL A 41 -15.78 -3.89 4.46
C VAL A 41 -17.17 -3.65 5.01
N ASP A 42 -17.39 -3.97 6.29
CA ASP A 42 -18.59 -3.54 7.00
C ASP A 42 -18.53 -2.03 7.28
N TYR A 43 -19.05 -1.24 6.33
CA TYR A 43 -19.09 0.21 6.41
C TYR A 43 -19.86 0.73 7.62
N ARG A 44 -20.75 -0.07 8.26
CA ARG A 44 -21.46 0.39 9.46
C ARG A 44 -20.50 0.66 10.61
N ASN A 45 -19.36 -0.01 10.66
CA ASN A 45 -18.37 0.15 11.73
C ASN A 45 -17.33 1.23 11.43
N CYS A 46 -17.43 1.86 10.26
CA CYS A 46 -16.54 2.94 9.90
C CYS A 46 -16.90 4.22 10.65
N SER A 47 -15.90 5.08 10.77
CA SER A 47 -16.08 6.45 11.26
C SER A 47 -15.59 7.44 10.22
N VAL A 48 -16.22 8.61 10.22
CA VAL A 48 -15.87 9.72 9.34
C VAL A 48 -15.11 10.76 10.17
N LEU A 49 -13.97 11.21 9.64
CA LEU A 49 -13.17 12.27 10.24
C LEU A 49 -13.70 13.63 9.78
N GLN A 50 -14.12 14.46 10.72
CA GLN A 50 -14.72 15.76 10.45
C GLN A 50 -13.88 16.88 11.06
N CYS A 51 -13.79 18.00 10.36
CA CYS A 51 -13.24 19.24 10.90
C CYS A 51 -14.06 19.67 12.13
N MET A 52 -13.41 19.88 13.28
CA MET A 52 -14.11 20.25 14.51
C MET A 52 -14.83 21.62 14.40
N THR A 53 -14.35 22.51 13.53
CA THR A 53 -14.90 23.87 13.38
C THR A 53 -16.15 23.93 12.50
N CYS A 54 -16.20 23.17 11.42
CA CYS A 54 -17.24 23.30 10.37
C CYS A 54 -17.85 21.98 9.90
N ASN A 55 -17.46 20.86 10.52
CA ASN A 55 -17.94 19.51 10.20
C ASN A 55 -17.65 19.00 8.78
N THR A 56 -16.87 19.73 7.97
CA THR A 56 -16.37 19.23 6.68
C THR A 56 -15.69 17.89 6.83
N VAL A 57 -16.01 16.95 5.95
CA VAL A 57 -15.44 15.60 5.96
C VAL A 57 -14.03 15.63 5.39
N LEU A 58 -13.05 15.22 6.19
CA LEU A 58 -11.62 15.25 5.86
C LEU A 58 -11.06 13.86 5.51
N GLY A 59 -11.79 12.80 5.86
CA GLY A 59 -11.40 11.43 5.62
C GLY A 59 -12.30 10.45 6.37
N ASP A 60 -11.89 9.19 6.43
CA ASP A 60 -12.60 8.12 7.12
C ASP A 60 -11.62 7.11 7.74
N SER A 61 -12.16 6.18 8.53
CA SER A 61 -11.40 5.15 9.23
C SER A 61 -10.70 4.13 8.33
N LEU A 62 -11.08 4.02 7.05
CA LEU A 62 -10.44 3.07 6.13
C LEU A 62 -9.10 3.61 5.62
N GLY A 63 -8.96 4.93 5.56
CA GLY A 63 -7.70 5.60 5.26
C GLY A 63 -6.73 5.70 6.43
N ILE A 64 -7.13 5.34 7.65
CA ILE A 64 -6.29 5.46 8.86
C ILE A 64 -5.35 4.27 8.96
N CYS A 65 -4.06 4.53 9.13
CA CYS A 65 -3.06 3.49 9.39
C CYS A 65 -2.51 3.51 10.82
N GLY A 66 -2.81 4.54 11.62
CA GLY A 66 -2.48 4.58 13.06
C GLY A 66 -2.55 5.98 13.65
N GLU A 67 -1.85 6.18 14.77
CA GLU A 67 -1.63 7.49 15.38
C GLU A 67 -0.18 7.66 15.85
N VAL A 68 0.26 8.91 15.89
CA VAL A 68 1.53 9.31 16.52
C VAL A 68 1.22 10.05 17.80
N GLN A 69 1.43 9.39 18.93
CA GLN A 69 1.03 9.91 20.23
C GLN A 69 1.79 11.20 20.61
N SER A 70 3.09 11.27 20.32
CA SER A 70 3.92 12.46 20.58
C SER A 70 3.44 13.69 19.80
N LEU A 71 2.89 13.48 18.60
CA LEU A 71 2.34 14.54 17.74
C LEU A 71 0.83 14.74 17.93
N LYS A 72 0.17 13.95 18.78
CA LYS A 72 -1.29 13.91 18.95
C LYS A 72 -2.03 13.91 17.60
N SER A 73 -1.54 13.11 16.65
CA SER A 73 -1.99 13.14 15.26
C SER A 73 -2.43 11.76 14.77
N ILE A 74 -3.51 11.73 14.00
CA ILE A 74 -3.99 10.56 13.26
C ILE A 74 -3.15 10.46 11.98
N ILE A 75 -2.65 9.26 11.67
CA ILE A 75 -1.93 8.98 10.42
C ILE A 75 -2.94 8.47 9.39
N CYS A 76 -3.07 9.19 8.29
CA CYS A 76 -3.93 8.84 7.18
C CYS A 76 -3.11 8.62 5.90
N LEU A 77 -3.36 7.51 5.22
CA LEU A 77 -2.84 7.23 3.88
C LEU A 77 -3.55 8.08 2.83
N LYS A 78 -4.82 8.40 3.06
CA LYS A 78 -5.65 9.20 2.16
C LYS A 78 -6.57 10.11 2.96
N VAL A 79 -6.83 11.27 2.39
CA VAL A 79 -7.81 12.27 2.85
C VAL A 79 -8.73 12.65 1.69
N THR A 80 -9.82 13.37 1.97
CA THR A 80 -10.70 13.90 0.93
C THR A 80 -10.08 15.10 0.22
N GLU A 81 -10.70 15.53 -0.88
CA GLU A 81 -10.30 16.75 -1.60
C GLU A 81 -10.53 18.04 -0.80
N ASP A 82 -11.31 17.95 0.28
CA ASP A 82 -11.55 19.04 1.22
C ASP A 82 -10.39 19.27 2.19
N VAL A 83 -9.32 18.49 2.09
CA VAL A 83 -8.04 18.75 2.75
C VAL A 83 -7.07 19.37 1.74
N ARG A 84 -6.77 20.65 1.91
CA ARG A 84 -5.86 21.41 1.03
C ARG A 84 -4.46 21.45 1.63
N VAL A 85 -3.47 21.02 0.85
CA VAL A 85 -2.05 21.15 1.23
C VAL A 85 -1.59 22.58 0.94
N ASN A 86 -1.02 23.24 1.94
CA ASN A 86 -0.41 24.55 1.75
C ASN A 86 0.79 24.44 0.79
N LYS A 87 0.93 25.40 -0.13
CA LYS A 87 2.05 25.45 -1.06
C LYS A 87 3.37 25.77 -0.37
N LYS A 88 3.32 26.51 0.74
CA LYS A 88 4.51 26.91 1.49
C LYS A 88 5.07 25.73 2.30
N LEU A 89 6.34 25.42 2.04
CA LEU A 89 7.13 24.49 2.85
C LEU A 89 7.68 25.21 4.08
N GLU A 90 7.49 24.65 5.26
CA GLU A 90 7.92 25.20 6.54
C GLU A 90 8.89 24.24 7.23
N MET A 91 9.85 24.79 8.00
CA MET A 91 10.82 24.00 8.74
C MET A 91 10.54 24.11 10.24
N SER A 92 10.51 22.97 10.91
CA SER A 92 10.35 22.88 12.36
C SER A 92 11.74 22.78 13.00
N LEU A 93 12.10 23.78 13.82
CA LEU A 93 13.39 23.83 14.51
C LEU A 93 13.35 23.21 15.91
N ASN A 94 12.17 23.08 16.52
CA ASN A 94 12.01 22.65 17.91
C ASN A 94 10.85 21.65 18.07
N GLY A 95 10.84 20.94 19.19
CA GLY A 95 9.79 20.00 19.56
C GLY A 95 9.87 18.65 18.82
N HIS A 96 8.77 17.91 18.82
CA HIS A 96 8.70 16.56 18.24
C HIS A 96 8.86 16.50 16.71
N LEU A 97 8.87 17.65 16.03
CA LEU A 97 9.10 17.77 14.58
C LEU A 97 10.45 18.43 14.27
N ALA A 98 11.33 18.60 15.27
CA ALA A 98 12.61 19.27 15.07
C ALA A 98 13.40 18.66 13.90
N PHE A 99 14.02 19.53 13.12
CA PHE A 99 14.80 19.20 11.92
C PHE A 99 13.97 18.57 10.79
N SER A 100 12.66 18.80 10.79
CA SER A 100 11.76 18.33 9.73
C SER A 100 11.22 19.49 8.90
N THR A 101 10.95 19.24 7.62
CA THR A 101 10.18 20.15 6.77
C THR A 101 8.77 19.61 6.57
N HIS A 102 7.77 20.50 6.51
CA HIS A 102 6.38 20.12 6.40
C HIS A 102 5.54 21.17 5.67
N GLN A 103 4.38 20.75 5.17
CA GLN A 103 3.34 21.64 4.68
C GLN A 103 2.11 21.52 5.57
N VAL A 104 1.48 22.65 5.89
CA VAL A 104 0.25 22.68 6.70
C VAL A 104 -0.94 22.21 5.86
N LEU A 105 -1.82 21.40 6.45
CA LEU A 105 -3.09 21.00 5.87
C LEU A 105 -4.20 21.94 6.34
N HIS A 106 -5.02 22.43 5.41
CA HIS A 106 -6.17 23.29 5.70
C HIS A 106 -7.48 22.60 5.30
N CYS A 107 -8.52 22.83 6.10
CA CYS A 107 -9.89 22.47 5.72
C CYS A 107 -10.37 23.40 4.60
N ALA A 108 -10.97 22.85 3.55
CA ALA A 108 -11.54 23.65 2.46
C ALA A 108 -12.77 24.46 2.90
N GLY A 109 -13.52 23.98 3.91
CA GLY A 109 -14.73 24.64 4.39
C GLY A 109 -14.48 25.87 5.26
N CYS A 110 -13.63 25.75 6.29
CA CYS A 110 -13.35 26.87 7.20
C CYS A 110 -11.97 27.51 7.03
N HIS A 111 -11.13 26.98 6.12
CA HIS A 111 -9.74 27.40 5.91
C HIS A 111 -8.81 27.24 7.12
N GLY A 112 -9.30 26.69 8.24
CA GLY A 112 -8.51 26.41 9.43
C GLY A 112 -7.50 25.29 9.20
N ALA A 113 -6.34 25.40 9.85
CA ALA A 113 -5.29 24.40 9.79
C ALA A 113 -5.70 23.14 10.56
N VAL A 114 -5.78 21.98 9.90
CA VAL A 114 -6.25 20.71 10.48
C VAL A 114 -5.13 19.69 10.70
N GLY A 115 -3.95 19.90 10.12
CA GLY A 115 -2.88 18.92 10.14
C GLY A 115 -1.63 19.36 9.40
N LEU A 116 -0.78 18.40 9.03
CA LEU A 116 0.42 18.61 8.24
C LEU A 116 0.82 17.36 7.45
N VAL A 117 1.70 17.55 6.46
CA VAL A 117 2.41 16.47 5.75
C VAL A 117 3.91 16.74 5.88
N LEU A 118 4.66 15.73 6.31
CA LEU A 118 6.12 15.80 6.46
C LEU A 118 6.81 15.48 5.14
N HIS A 119 7.87 16.23 4.81
CA HIS A 119 8.61 16.11 3.56
C HIS A 119 10.05 15.69 3.77
N SER A 120 10.83 16.40 4.58
CA SER A 120 12.16 15.98 5.00
C SER A 120 12.11 15.68 6.48
N THR A 121 12.61 14.51 6.90
CA THR A 121 12.44 14.01 8.26
C THR A 121 13.71 13.36 8.76
N PRO A 122 14.05 13.50 10.06
CA PRO A 122 15.03 12.64 10.71
C PRO A 122 14.54 11.18 10.73
N GLU A 123 15.46 10.25 11.00
CA GLU A 123 15.21 8.80 10.95
C GLU A 123 13.97 8.36 11.74
N HIS A 124 13.80 8.87 12.96
CA HIS A 124 12.67 8.53 13.84
C HIS A 124 11.30 9.01 13.34
N LEU A 125 11.25 9.89 12.33
CA LEU A 125 10.01 10.36 11.67
C LEU A 125 9.92 9.92 10.21
N SER A 126 10.90 9.19 9.69
CA SER A 126 10.96 8.76 8.28
C SER A 126 9.71 7.99 7.84
N ALA A 127 9.16 7.15 8.71
CA ALA A 127 7.93 6.40 8.44
C ALA A 127 6.68 7.29 8.25
N LEU A 128 6.74 8.57 8.64
CA LEU A 128 5.64 9.53 8.52
C LEU A 128 5.78 10.44 7.30
N GLN A 129 6.87 10.31 6.54
CA GLN A 129 7.13 11.12 5.36
C GLN A 129 6.02 10.90 4.33
N ASN A 130 5.51 11.99 3.75
CA ASN A 130 4.44 12.00 2.77
C ASN A 130 3.09 11.41 3.23
N LEU A 131 2.92 11.17 4.54
CA LEU A 131 1.63 10.78 5.12
C LEU A 131 0.86 12.00 5.62
N PHE A 132 -0.47 11.91 5.58
CA PHE A 132 -1.33 12.96 6.12
C PHE A 132 -1.45 12.81 7.63
N LEU A 133 -1.02 13.82 8.38
CA LEU A 133 -1.12 13.86 9.84
C LEU A 133 -2.21 14.84 10.25
N LEU A 134 -3.37 14.33 10.65
CA LEU A 134 -4.49 15.15 11.14
C LEU A 134 -4.41 15.32 12.66
N ARG A 135 -4.41 16.57 13.15
CA ARG A 135 -4.28 16.85 14.59
C ARG A 135 -5.54 16.48 15.33
N LYS A 136 -5.46 15.55 16.29
CA LYS A 136 -6.63 14.99 17.02
C LYS A 136 -7.47 16.03 17.74
N GLU A 137 -6.88 17.14 18.17
CA GLU A 137 -7.59 18.24 18.84
C GLU A 137 -8.50 19.04 17.90
N LEU A 138 -8.34 18.89 16.58
CA LEU A 138 -9.09 19.61 15.55
C LEU A 138 -10.05 18.72 14.77
N ILE A 139 -10.15 17.45 15.16
CA ILE A 139 -10.94 16.43 14.47
C ILE A 139 -12.01 15.87 15.40
N ASN A 140 -13.21 15.75 14.86
CA ASN A 140 -14.28 14.92 15.41
C ASN A 140 -14.43 13.65 14.57
N CYS A 141 -14.85 12.56 15.21
CA CYS A 141 -15.14 11.30 14.57
C CYS A 141 -16.65 11.03 14.66
N TYR A 142 -17.30 11.00 13.51
CA TYR A 142 -18.70 10.61 13.40
C TYR A 142 -18.78 9.10 13.19
N MET A 143 -19.33 8.37 14.16
CA MET A 143 -19.44 6.91 14.15
C MET A 143 -20.70 6.50 13.37
N LEU A 144 -20.54 5.85 12.22
CA LEU A 144 -21.68 5.54 11.34
C LEU A 144 -22.73 4.63 12.01
N ARG A 145 -22.28 3.64 12.79
CA ARG A 145 -23.18 2.70 13.50
C ARG A 145 -24.14 3.40 14.47
N SER A 146 -23.65 4.38 15.22
CA SER A 146 -24.39 5.00 16.33
C SER A 146 -24.87 6.42 16.05
N GLY A 147 -24.39 7.04 14.97
CA GLY A 147 -24.60 8.47 14.71
C GLY A 147 -23.93 9.39 15.73
N ALA A 148 -23.08 8.84 16.61
CA ALA A 148 -22.44 9.62 17.66
C ALA A 148 -21.21 10.37 17.11
N CYS A 149 -21.04 11.61 17.55
CA CYS A 149 -19.86 12.40 17.26
C CYS A 149 -18.94 12.46 18.49
N VAL A 150 -17.72 11.97 18.35
CA VAL A 150 -16.74 11.85 19.44
C VAL A 150 -15.46 12.59 19.05
N LYS A 151 -14.89 13.40 19.96
CA LYS A 151 -13.60 14.05 19.71
C LYS A 151 -12.52 13.00 19.43
N ALA A 152 -11.72 13.20 18.40
CA ALA A 152 -10.65 12.26 18.04
C ALA A 152 -9.61 12.12 19.17
N SER A 153 -9.41 13.14 19.99
CA SER A 153 -8.57 13.08 21.20
C SER A 153 -8.98 12.00 22.22
N LYS A 154 -10.23 11.53 22.18
CA LYS A 154 -10.76 10.46 23.04
C LYS A 154 -10.70 9.07 22.41
N ILE A 155 -10.27 8.97 21.14
CA ILE A 155 -10.19 7.71 20.40
C ILE A 155 -8.71 7.33 20.29
N ASN A 156 -8.41 6.04 20.46
CA ASN A 156 -7.09 5.48 20.19
C ASN A 156 -7.12 4.83 18.80
N PHE A 157 -6.34 5.36 17.86
CA PHE A 157 -6.22 4.78 16.52
C PHE A 157 -5.06 3.81 16.52
N LYS A 158 -5.35 2.55 16.88
CA LYS A 158 -4.35 1.48 16.83
C LYS A 158 -3.79 1.37 15.42
N HIS A 159 -2.48 1.23 15.33
CA HIS A 159 -1.82 0.93 14.07
C HIS A 159 -2.43 -0.36 13.52
N ARG A 160 -2.89 -0.33 12.27
CA ARG A 160 -3.42 -1.54 11.62
C ARG A 160 -2.22 -2.37 11.22
N LEU A 161 -1.73 -3.16 12.18
CA LEU A 161 -0.64 -4.10 11.96
C LEU A 161 -1.14 -5.13 10.95
N MET A 162 -0.66 -5.03 9.71
CA MET A 162 -0.84 -6.06 8.69
C MET A 162 0.14 -7.22 8.92
N ASP A 163 0.58 -7.44 10.18
CA ASP A 163 1.69 -8.33 10.51
C ASP A 163 1.50 -9.74 9.93
N LYS A 164 0.27 -10.27 10.00
CA LYS A 164 -0.04 -11.57 9.42
C LYS A 164 0.14 -11.59 7.91
N ASN A 165 -0.47 -10.64 7.19
CA ASN A 165 -0.39 -10.56 5.73
C ASN A 165 1.03 -10.26 5.24
N ILE A 166 1.77 -9.41 5.96
CA ILE A 166 3.18 -9.10 5.67
C ILE A 166 4.04 -10.33 5.91
N GLN A 167 3.80 -11.08 6.98
CA GLN A 167 4.53 -12.30 7.27
C GLN A 167 4.24 -13.40 6.24
N GLU A 168 2.99 -13.56 5.82
CA GLU A 168 2.59 -14.47 4.74
C GLU A 168 3.26 -14.07 3.41
N LEU A 169 3.25 -12.79 3.06
CA LEU A 169 3.92 -12.28 1.87
C LEU A 169 5.44 -12.51 1.92
N LYS A 170 6.06 -12.28 3.08
CA LYS A 170 7.49 -12.54 3.30
C LYS A 170 7.80 -14.02 3.07
N GLN A 171 7.05 -14.92 3.68
CA GLN A 171 7.23 -16.37 3.51
C GLN A 171 7.07 -16.79 2.04
N TYR A 172 6.07 -16.22 1.35
CA TYR A 172 5.88 -16.44 -0.08
C TYR A 172 7.09 -16.00 -0.90
N LEU A 173 7.58 -14.77 -0.68
CA LEU A 173 8.75 -14.23 -1.39
C LEU A 173 10.03 -15.05 -1.11
N GLU A 174 10.23 -15.48 0.13
CA GLU A 174 11.36 -16.34 0.50
C GLU A 174 11.30 -17.71 -0.21
N ALA A 175 10.09 -18.29 -0.36
CA ALA A 175 9.91 -19.53 -1.10
C ALA A 175 10.21 -19.35 -2.60
N GLN A 176 9.72 -18.26 -3.21
CA GLN A 176 10.01 -17.94 -4.61
C GLN A 176 11.52 -17.71 -4.83
N LEU A 177 12.20 -17.00 -3.93
CA LEU A 177 13.64 -16.78 -4.02
C LEU A 177 14.43 -18.10 -3.98
N LYS A 178 14.02 -19.08 -3.16
CA LYS A 178 14.65 -20.40 -3.14
C LYS A 178 14.50 -21.13 -4.47
N GLN A 179 13.33 -21.08 -5.09
CA GLN A 179 13.09 -21.70 -6.39
C GLN A 179 13.98 -21.09 -7.47
N VAL A 180 14.10 -19.76 -7.51
CA VAL A 180 14.97 -19.06 -8.48
C VAL A 180 16.43 -19.47 -8.33
N LYS A 181 16.94 -19.56 -7.09
CA LYS A 181 18.33 -20.00 -6.84
C LYS A 181 18.61 -21.45 -7.26
N ILE A 182 17.62 -22.34 -7.10
CA ILE A 182 17.75 -23.73 -7.55
C ILE A 182 17.85 -23.76 -9.08
N LEU A 183 16.98 -23.01 -9.77
CA LEU A 183 16.98 -22.92 -11.22
C LEU A 183 18.29 -22.34 -11.76
N GLU A 184 18.80 -21.27 -11.13
CA GLU A 184 20.10 -20.66 -11.45
C GLU A 184 21.22 -21.70 -11.38
N GLY A 185 21.33 -22.46 -10.29
CA GLY A 185 22.34 -23.50 -10.14
C GLY A 185 22.18 -24.69 -11.11
N MET A 186 20.95 -25.00 -11.56
CA MET A 186 20.72 -26.01 -12.59
C MET A 186 21.18 -25.50 -13.97
N MET A 187 20.91 -24.23 -14.29
CA MET A 187 21.35 -23.61 -15.54
C MET A 187 22.88 -23.53 -15.63
N GLU A 188 23.57 -23.14 -14.57
CA GLU A 188 25.04 -23.10 -14.53
C GLU A 188 25.68 -24.49 -14.79
N LYS A 189 25.08 -25.55 -14.25
CA LYS A 189 25.54 -26.93 -14.47
C LYS A 189 25.32 -27.40 -15.91
N LEU A 190 24.21 -27.01 -16.53
CA LEU A 190 23.94 -27.31 -17.94
C LEU A 190 24.85 -26.53 -18.89
N CYS A 191 25.18 -25.27 -18.57
CA CYS A 191 26.12 -24.47 -19.35
C CYS A 191 27.56 -25.00 -19.28
N THR A 192 27.98 -25.58 -18.15
CA THR A 192 29.33 -26.15 -17.99
C THR A 192 29.49 -27.54 -18.61
N HIS A 193 28.41 -28.29 -18.81
CA HIS A 193 28.45 -29.61 -19.47
C HIS A 193 28.42 -29.53 -21.02
N ASN A 194 28.06 -28.38 -21.61
CA ASN A 194 28.06 -28.18 -23.06
C ASN A 194 29.40 -27.63 -23.62
N VAL A 195 30.46 -27.56 -22.81
CA VAL A 195 31.79 -27.02 -23.21
C VAL A 195 32.90 -28.09 -23.21
N ASN A 196 32.57 -29.37 -22.96
CA ASN A 196 33.50 -30.50 -23.09
C ASN A 196 33.07 -31.51 -24.16
#